data_AF-A0A953PWB5-F1
#
_entry.id   AF-A0A953PWB5-F1
#
_cell.length_a   1.000
_cell.length_b   1.000
_cell.length_c   1.000
_cell.angle_alpha   90.00
_cell.angle_beta   90.00
_cell.angle_gamma   90.00
#
_symmetry.space_group_name_H-M   'P 1'
#
loop_
_entity.id
_entity.type
_entity.pdbx_description
1 polymer ?
#
loop_
_entity_poly.entity_id
_entity_poly.type
_entity_poly.pdbx_seq_one_letter_code
_entity_poly.pdbx_strand_id
1 'polypeptide(L)'
;MKDLLTGGRTKSHSFWLHRLALAMLGALLAGSLAAAGTPTPLDSLLARTGDLVARFLNELSDVQCTEVVSQVKLEKNNKAEYAETSRFDYVVLAQSKGGEPLLAESRLLKQAPKHKRDLSLMVSNGFSVLLLIFHPYYRPSFDFTLLGEDELDGKRYERVQFKHVRGLRTTSALLVRGREYPLDLQGVAWIDPKTGAVSKIDADLEAPMDDIGLHAMHTEVLYAPVVFQGVRDAYWLPSRALIDVESPRQHWRNVHEFTNYHRFSTSVETRAAKQP
;
A
#
# COMPACT_ATOMS: atom_id res chain seq x y z
N MET A 1 -4.84 31.43 -70.45
CA MET A 1 -3.41 31.30 -70.81
C MET A 1 -3.11 29.82 -70.76
N LYS A 2 -3.25 29.10 -71.89
CA LYS A 2 -2.20 28.82 -72.90
C LYS A 2 -1.02 28.11 -72.23
N ASP A 3 -0.94 26.78 -72.38
CA ASP A 3 -0.20 26.07 -73.45
C ASP A 3 1.32 26.21 -73.20
N LEU A 4 2.23 25.24 -73.34
CA LEU A 4 2.33 23.94 -74.01
C LEU A 4 3.72 23.41 -73.53
N LEU A 5 4.03 22.12 -73.42
CA LEU A 5 4.72 21.31 -74.45
C LEU A 5 4.98 19.93 -73.80
N THR A 6 4.29 18.85 -74.23
CA THR A 6 4.74 17.86 -75.24
C THR A 6 6.10 17.22 -74.93
N GLY A 7 6.30 15.91 -74.87
CA GLY A 7 5.60 14.78 -75.45
C GLY A 7 6.64 13.80 -75.99
N GLY A 8 6.51 12.51 -75.70
CA GLY A 8 7.44 11.46 -76.14
C GLY A 8 6.82 10.06 -76.12
N ARG A 9 6.11 9.73 -77.20
CA ARG A 9 5.74 8.38 -77.69
C ARG A 9 7.04 7.55 -77.90
N THR A 10 7.16 6.22 -77.90
CA THR A 10 6.29 5.04 -78.10
C THR A 10 7.23 3.82 -78.02
N LYS A 11 6.74 2.65 -77.57
CA LYS A 11 6.61 1.43 -78.40
C LYS A 11 6.18 0.23 -77.55
N SER A 12 5.12 -0.40 -78.04
CA SER A 12 4.60 -1.71 -77.66
C SER A 12 5.46 -2.82 -78.27
N HIS A 13 5.72 -3.89 -77.52
CA HIS A 13 5.88 -5.24 -78.05
C HIS A 13 5.35 -6.24 -77.02
N SER A 14 4.78 -7.31 -77.56
CA SER A 14 3.80 -8.17 -76.92
C SER A 14 4.35 -9.58 -76.73
N PHE A 15 3.74 -10.30 -75.79
CA PHE A 15 3.70 -11.76 -75.61
C PHE A 15 4.98 -12.44 -75.09
N TRP A 16 4.86 -13.11 -73.95
CA TRP A 16 4.97 -14.58 -73.88
C TRP A 16 4.16 -15.09 -72.66
N LEU A 17 3.16 -15.93 -72.94
CA LEU A 17 2.40 -16.69 -71.95
C LEU A 17 3.26 -17.87 -71.48
N HIS A 18 3.44 -18.05 -70.18
CA HIS A 18 3.59 -19.38 -69.57
C HIS A 18 2.68 -19.46 -68.34
N ARG A 19 1.80 -20.47 -68.38
CA ARG A 19 0.95 -20.94 -67.30
C ARG A 19 1.83 -21.51 -66.18
N LEU A 20 1.46 -21.32 -64.90
CA LEU A 20 1.05 -22.37 -63.96
C LEU A 20 1.04 -21.90 -62.49
N ALA A 21 0.10 -22.49 -61.75
CA ALA A 21 0.09 -22.78 -60.31
C ALA A 21 -0.26 -21.67 -59.29
N LEU A 22 -1.56 -21.67 -58.99
CA LEU A 22 -2.20 -21.50 -57.68
C LEU A 22 -1.31 -21.76 -56.44
N ALA A 23 -1.30 -20.82 -55.50
CA ALA A 23 -1.18 -21.12 -54.06
C ALA A 23 -1.96 -20.06 -53.27
N MET A 24 -3.16 -20.44 -52.80
CA MET A 24 -3.87 -19.72 -51.73
C MET A 24 -3.02 -19.82 -50.46
N LEU A 25 -2.48 -18.70 -49.98
CA LEU A 25 -1.89 -18.62 -48.66
C LEU A 25 -2.99 -18.21 -47.66
N GLY A 26 -3.76 -19.20 -47.22
CA GLY A 26 -4.59 -19.07 -46.02
C GLY A 26 -3.69 -19.09 -44.80
N ALA A 27 -3.27 -17.92 -44.33
CA ALA A 27 -2.58 -17.81 -43.05
C ALA A 27 -3.59 -18.00 -41.92
N LEU A 28 -3.57 -19.21 -41.33
CA LEU A 28 -4.19 -19.51 -40.03
C LEU A 28 -3.57 -18.59 -38.96
N LEU A 29 -4.30 -17.55 -38.57
CA LEU A 29 -4.10 -16.86 -37.30
C LEU A 29 -4.57 -17.81 -36.18
N ALA A 30 -3.75 -18.81 -35.86
CA ALA A 30 -3.86 -19.53 -34.61
C ALA A 30 -3.34 -18.61 -33.50
N GLY A 31 -4.21 -17.72 -33.00
CA GLY A 31 -3.97 -17.01 -31.77
C GLY A 31 -3.81 -18.05 -30.65
N SER A 32 -2.60 -18.21 -30.14
CA SER A 32 -2.37 -18.95 -28.91
C SER A 32 -3.06 -18.18 -27.79
N LEU A 33 -4.28 -18.58 -27.43
CA LEU A 33 -4.79 -18.31 -26.09
C LEU A 33 -3.80 -19.02 -25.16
N ALA A 34 -2.93 -18.25 -24.50
CA ALA A 34 -2.22 -18.75 -23.34
C ALA A 34 -3.30 -19.25 -22.37
N ALA A 35 -3.36 -20.56 -22.15
CA ALA A 35 -4.22 -21.11 -21.12
C ALA A 35 -3.83 -20.43 -19.81
N ALA A 36 -4.77 -19.71 -19.19
CA ALA A 36 -4.56 -19.19 -17.85
C ALA A 36 -4.27 -20.41 -16.96
N GLY A 37 -3.00 -20.56 -16.54
CA GLY A 37 -2.60 -21.65 -15.66
C GLY A 37 -3.37 -21.60 -14.36
N THR A 38 -3.50 -22.75 -13.69
CA THR A 38 -4.08 -22.81 -12.34
C THR A 38 -3.31 -21.85 -11.41
N PRO A 39 -3.99 -20.96 -10.68
CA PRO A 39 -3.33 -20.03 -9.76
C PRO A 39 -2.42 -20.77 -8.79
N THR A 40 -1.22 -20.24 -8.55
CA THR A 40 -0.32 -20.81 -7.55
C THR A 40 -0.89 -20.61 -6.13
N PRO A 41 -0.37 -21.32 -5.12
CA PRO A 41 -0.73 -21.05 -3.72
C PRO A 41 -0.51 -19.59 -3.32
N LEU A 42 0.61 -19.00 -3.76
CA LEU A 42 0.92 -17.59 -3.51
C LEU A 42 -0.08 -16.66 -4.21
N ASP A 43 -0.42 -16.91 -5.49
CA ASP A 43 -1.41 -16.10 -6.20
C ASP A 43 -2.76 -16.08 -5.49
N SER A 44 -3.19 -17.26 -5.02
CA SER A 44 -4.45 -17.42 -4.30
C SER A 44 -4.43 -16.71 -2.95
N LEU A 45 -3.31 -16.77 -2.22
CA LEU A 45 -3.13 -16.07 -0.95
C LEU A 45 -3.12 -14.55 -1.15
N LEU A 46 -2.38 -14.05 -2.14
CA LEU A 46 -2.31 -12.62 -2.45
C LEU A 46 -3.65 -12.08 -2.95
N ALA A 47 -4.42 -12.85 -3.70
CA ALA A 47 -5.78 -12.46 -4.10
C ALA A 47 -6.69 -12.27 -2.87
N ARG A 48 -6.74 -13.27 -1.97
CA ARG A 48 -7.53 -13.15 -0.73
C ARG A 48 -7.08 -11.98 0.15
N THR A 49 -5.77 -11.78 0.25
CA THR A 49 -5.18 -10.67 1.01
C THR A 49 -5.57 -9.33 0.41
N GLY A 50 -5.49 -9.19 -0.91
CA GLY A 50 -5.89 -7.98 -1.62
C GLY A 50 -7.36 -7.63 -1.43
N ASP A 51 -8.25 -8.62 -1.48
CA ASP A 51 -9.69 -8.43 -1.21
C ASP A 51 -9.95 -7.99 0.23
N LEU A 52 -9.22 -8.56 1.20
CA LEU A 52 -9.31 -8.14 2.60
C LEU A 52 -8.81 -6.71 2.78
N VAL A 53 -7.67 -6.35 2.18
CA VAL A 53 -7.09 -5.00 2.27
C VAL A 53 -7.97 -3.95 1.60
N ALA A 54 -8.63 -4.28 0.49
CA ALA A 54 -9.60 -3.39 -0.14
C ALA A 54 -10.83 -3.14 0.78
N ARG A 55 -11.31 -4.17 1.49
CA ARG A 55 -12.38 -4.01 2.49
C ARG A 55 -11.92 -3.22 3.71
N PHE A 56 -10.71 -3.49 4.21
CA PHE A 56 -10.10 -2.80 5.34
C PHE A 56 -10.15 -1.27 5.19
N LEU A 57 -9.88 -0.71 4.01
CA LEU A 57 -9.94 0.75 3.81
C LEU A 57 -11.32 1.35 4.08
N ASN A 58 -12.38 0.63 3.69
CA ASN A 58 -13.75 1.07 3.95
C ASN A 58 -14.05 0.93 5.45
N GLU A 59 -13.67 -0.19 6.06
CA GLU A 59 -13.86 -0.46 7.49
C GLU A 59 -13.10 0.52 8.39
N LEU A 60 -11.89 0.92 8.00
CA LEU A 60 -11.07 1.90 8.72
C LEU A 60 -11.72 3.29 8.70
N SER A 61 -12.41 3.64 7.61
CA SER A 61 -13.13 4.92 7.49
C SER A 61 -14.41 4.98 8.33
N ASP A 62 -14.95 3.82 8.71
CA ASP A 62 -16.14 3.67 9.55
C ASP A 62 -15.83 3.76 11.05
N VAL A 63 -14.56 3.89 11.44
CA VAL A 63 -14.14 3.84 12.84
C VAL A 63 -13.28 5.04 13.23
N GLN A 64 -13.28 5.33 14.52
CA GLN A 64 -12.28 6.15 15.20
C GLN A 64 -11.65 5.35 16.32
N CYS A 65 -10.45 5.73 16.75
CA CYS A 65 -9.81 5.14 17.92
C CYS A 65 -9.05 6.18 18.74
N THR A 66 -8.59 5.77 19.91
CA THR A 66 -7.54 6.48 20.64
C THR A 66 -6.18 6.05 20.10
N GLU A 67 -5.37 7.00 19.65
CA GLU A 67 -3.96 6.77 19.35
C GLU A 67 -3.10 7.32 20.49
N VAL A 68 -2.21 6.50 21.01
CA VAL A 68 -1.14 6.93 21.92
C VAL A 68 0.18 6.83 21.17
N VAL A 69 0.89 7.94 21.06
CA VAL A 69 2.22 8.00 20.42
C VAL A 69 3.25 8.22 21.50
N SER A 70 4.13 7.24 21.69
CA SER A 70 5.33 7.34 22.52
C SER A 70 6.54 7.53 21.63
N GLN A 71 7.21 8.67 21.77
CA GLN A 71 8.38 9.01 21.00
C GLN A 71 9.60 9.05 21.91
N VAL A 72 10.69 8.44 21.45
CA VAL A 72 11.98 8.41 22.14
C VAL A 72 13.09 8.82 21.18
N LYS A 73 13.92 9.76 21.62
CA LYS A 73 15.23 10.00 20.99
C LYS A 73 16.26 9.16 21.73
N LEU A 74 17.01 8.35 21.00
CA LEU A 74 17.98 7.43 21.54
C LEU A 74 19.40 8.01 21.43
N GLU A 75 20.20 7.79 22.47
CA GLU A 75 21.65 7.95 22.43
C GLU A 75 22.30 6.75 21.71
N LYS A 76 23.59 6.87 21.38
CA LYS A 76 24.37 5.77 20.78
C LYS A 76 24.40 4.47 21.59
N ASN A 77 24.10 4.53 22.88
CA ASN A 77 24.06 3.39 23.81
C ASN A 77 22.63 2.82 23.97
N ASN A 78 21.67 3.24 23.13
CA ASN A 78 20.24 2.90 23.21
C ASN A 78 19.50 3.38 24.47
N LYS A 79 20.07 4.31 25.25
CA LYS A 79 19.34 4.99 26.33
C LYS A 79 18.51 6.13 25.77
N ALA A 80 17.38 6.39 26.42
CA ALA A 80 16.52 7.53 26.07
C ALA A 80 17.21 8.85 26.47
N GLU A 81 17.61 9.65 25.48
CA GLU A 81 18.02 11.05 25.66
C GLU A 81 16.79 11.94 25.93
N TYR A 82 15.69 11.59 25.25
CA TYR A 82 14.41 12.28 25.32
C TYR A 82 13.26 11.28 25.17
N ALA A 83 12.16 11.51 25.87
CA ALA A 83 10.93 10.76 25.69
C ALA A 83 9.72 11.66 25.89
N GLU A 84 8.72 11.51 25.03
CA GLU A 84 7.42 12.12 25.19
C GLU A 84 6.29 11.19 24.79
N THR A 85 5.12 11.43 25.37
CA THR A 85 3.90 10.70 25.03
C THR A 85 2.78 11.69 24.74
N SER A 86 2.08 11.48 23.63
CA SER A 86 0.91 12.24 23.21
C SER A 86 -0.27 11.31 22.98
N ARG A 87 -1.49 11.81 23.21
CA ARG A 87 -2.74 11.07 22.95
C ARG A 87 -3.63 11.85 22.00
N PHE A 88 -4.22 11.15 21.04
CA PHE A 88 -5.07 11.71 20.00
C PHE A 88 -6.39 10.92 19.87
N ASP A 89 -7.46 11.61 19.48
CA ASP A 89 -8.53 10.95 18.73
C ASP A 89 -8.04 10.79 17.29
N TYR A 90 -8.14 9.56 16.78
CA TYR A 90 -7.55 9.13 15.53
C TYR A 90 -8.62 8.68 14.56
N VAL A 91 -8.57 9.19 13.33
CA VAL A 91 -9.42 8.75 12.22
C VAL A 91 -8.63 8.80 10.91
N VAL A 92 -8.90 7.84 10.04
CA VAL A 92 -8.41 7.84 8.66
C VAL A 92 -9.61 7.83 7.75
N LEU A 93 -9.69 8.81 6.86
CA LEU A 93 -10.70 8.86 5.82
C LEU A 93 -10.09 8.30 4.54
N ALA A 94 -10.68 7.24 3.99
CA ALA A 94 -10.30 6.70 2.70
C ALA A 94 -11.32 7.08 1.64
N GLN A 95 -10.81 7.49 0.49
CA GLN A 95 -11.56 7.65 -0.75
C GLN A 95 -10.85 6.86 -1.84
N SER A 96 -11.54 6.59 -2.94
CA SER A 96 -10.92 6.02 -4.14
C SER A 96 -11.12 6.93 -5.33
N LYS A 97 -10.05 7.21 -6.07
CA LYS A 97 -10.09 7.95 -7.34
C LYS A 97 -9.44 7.10 -8.42
N GLY A 98 -10.25 6.59 -9.35
CA GLY A 98 -9.73 5.74 -10.43
C GLY A 98 -9.04 4.46 -9.94
N GLY A 99 -9.43 3.93 -8.77
CA GLY A 99 -8.82 2.76 -8.15
C GLY A 99 -7.66 3.06 -7.20
N GLU A 100 -7.12 4.28 -7.22
CA GLU A 100 -6.10 4.74 -6.27
C GLU A 100 -6.75 5.07 -4.92
N PRO A 101 -6.26 4.47 -3.81
CA PRO A 101 -6.63 4.91 -2.47
C PRO A 101 -6.09 6.31 -2.17
N LEU A 102 -6.98 7.25 -1.84
CA LEU A 102 -6.66 8.57 -1.34
C LEU A 102 -6.99 8.62 0.15
N LEU A 103 -5.98 8.86 0.99
CA LEU A 103 -6.12 8.82 2.43
C LEU A 103 -5.93 10.20 3.04
N ALA A 104 -6.77 10.52 4.01
CA ALA A 104 -6.60 11.67 4.88
C ALA A 104 -6.58 11.20 6.34
N GLU A 105 -5.41 11.26 6.96
CA GLU A 105 -5.23 10.96 8.38
C GLU A 105 -5.45 12.22 9.20
N SER A 106 -6.28 12.12 10.24
CA SER A 106 -6.57 13.23 11.15
C SER A 106 -6.34 12.80 12.60
N ARG A 107 -5.58 13.63 13.32
CA ARG A 107 -5.23 13.46 14.73
C ARG A 107 -5.67 14.67 15.53
N LEU A 108 -6.67 14.51 16.40
CA LEU A 108 -7.11 15.57 17.30
C LEU A 108 -6.46 15.36 18.68
N LEU A 109 -5.54 16.25 19.05
CA LEU A 109 -4.80 16.16 20.31
C LEU A 109 -5.74 16.22 21.52
N LYS A 110 -5.64 15.20 22.39
CA LYS A 110 -6.36 15.13 23.68
C LYS A 110 -5.47 15.34 24.87
N GLN A 111 -4.22 14.91 24.76
CA GLN A 111 -3.23 15.08 25.82
C GLN A 111 -1.87 15.37 25.21
N ALA A 112 -1.33 16.53 25.55
CA ALA A 112 0.02 16.94 25.17
C ALA A 112 1.06 16.36 26.15
N PRO A 113 2.34 16.30 25.75
CA PRO A 113 3.44 15.97 26.65
C PRO A 113 3.51 16.93 27.85
N LYS A 114 3.84 16.42 29.03
CA LYS A 114 3.97 17.23 30.27
C LYS A 114 5.11 18.24 30.22
N HIS A 115 6.20 17.89 29.52
CA HIS A 115 7.40 18.72 29.40
C HIS A 115 7.77 18.85 27.92
N LYS A 116 7.26 19.89 27.27
CA LYS A 116 7.60 20.17 25.87
C LYS A 116 8.98 20.82 25.82
N ARG A 117 9.97 20.10 25.30
CA ARG A 117 11.23 20.72 24.86
C ARG A 117 11.06 21.22 23.44
N ASP A 118 11.75 22.31 23.10
CA ASP A 118 11.82 22.80 21.72
C ASP A 118 12.80 21.93 20.92
N LEU A 119 12.34 20.72 20.59
CA LEU A 119 13.06 19.75 19.76
C LEU A 119 12.29 19.56 18.46
N SER A 120 13.02 19.49 17.34
CA SER A 120 12.45 19.03 16.07
C SER A 120 12.18 17.53 16.19
N LEU A 121 10.93 17.18 16.41
CA LEU A 121 10.47 15.81 16.57
C LEU A 121 10.28 15.11 15.22
N MET A 122 10.43 13.78 15.21
CA MET A 122 10.04 12.98 14.05
C MET A 122 8.51 12.84 14.01
N VAL A 123 7.88 13.36 12.96
CA VAL A 123 6.45 13.16 12.71
C VAL A 123 6.27 11.89 11.89
N SER A 124 5.67 10.86 12.48
CA SER A 124 5.33 9.60 11.81
C SER A 124 3.81 9.51 11.59
N ASN A 125 3.40 9.21 10.36
CA ASN A 125 2.02 9.03 9.92
C ASN A 125 1.94 7.94 8.85
N GLY A 126 0.74 7.49 8.48
CA GLY A 126 0.52 6.47 7.45
C GLY A 126 0.82 5.03 7.86
N PHE A 127 1.39 4.77 9.04
CA PHE A 127 1.75 3.40 9.46
C PHE A 127 0.55 2.52 9.82
N SER A 128 -0.61 3.10 10.11
CA SER A 128 -1.87 2.36 10.31
C SER A 128 -2.33 1.62 9.04
N VAL A 129 -1.87 2.08 7.86
CA VAL A 129 -2.27 1.55 6.54
C VAL A 129 -1.13 0.88 5.79
N LEU A 130 -0.05 0.46 6.47
CA LEU A 130 1.10 -0.19 5.82
C LEU A 130 0.70 -1.44 5.01
N LEU A 131 -0.36 -2.14 5.39
CA LEU A 131 -0.93 -3.26 4.63
C LEU A 131 -1.37 -2.92 3.20
N LEU A 132 -1.41 -1.64 2.81
CA LEU A 132 -1.66 -1.23 1.42
C LEU A 132 -0.67 -1.78 0.41
N ILE A 133 0.48 -2.29 0.84
CA ILE A 133 1.39 -3.10 0.01
C ILE A 133 0.64 -4.22 -0.73
N PHE A 134 -0.39 -4.81 -0.10
CA PHE A 134 -1.20 -5.88 -0.67
C PHE A 134 -2.47 -5.39 -1.38
N HIS A 135 -2.78 -4.09 -1.33
CA HIS A 135 -3.96 -3.53 -1.99
C HIS A 135 -3.87 -3.74 -3.52
N PRO A 136 -4.95 -4.10 -4.23
CA PRO A 136 -4.92 -4.40 -5.66
C PRO A 136 -4.27 -3.31 -6.54
N TYR A 137 -4.38 -2.04 -6.14
CA TYR A 137 -3.75 -0.90 -6.82
C TYR A 137 -2.21 -0.89 -6.72
N TYR A 138 -1.66 -1.26 -5.56
CA TYR A 138 -0.22 -1.20 -5.26
C TYR A 138 0.49 -2.53 -5.48
N ARG A 139 -0.21 -3.67 -5.35
CA ARG A 139 0.35 -5.01 -5.50
C ARG A 139 1.25 -5.20 -6.74
N PRO A 140 0.94 -4.65 -7.94
CA PRO A 140 1.83 -4.77 -9.09
C PRO A 140 3.19 -4.06 -8.95
N SER A 141 3.38 -3.25 -7.90
CA SER A 141 4.61 -2.50 -7.61
C SER A 141 5.54 -3.25 -6.65
N PHE A 142 5.20 -4.49 -6.28
CA PHE A 142 5.96 -5.30 -5.34
C PHE A 142 6.18 -6.70 -5.89
N ASP A 143 7.38 -7.22 -5.69
CA ASP A 143 7.68 -8.64 -5.86
C ASP A 143 7.32 -9.38 -4.57
N PHE A 144 6.68 -10.53 -4.69
CA PHE A 144 6.27 -11.36 -3.55
C PHE A 144 6.88 -12.75 -3.62
N THR A 145 7.31 -13.29 -2.49
CA THR A 145 7.82 -14.66 -2.38
C THR A 145 7.25 -15.33 -1.14
N LEU A 146 6.72 -16.55 -1.29
CA LEU A 146 6.27 -17.36 -0.15
C LEU A 146 7.48 -17.98 0.55
N LEU A 147 7.67 -17.68 1.83
CA LEU A 147 8.78 -18.18 2.65
C LEU A 147 8.40 -19.45 3.45
N GLY A 148 7.12 -19.81 3.46
CA GLY A 148 6.56 -20.92 4.23
C GLY A 148 5.87 -20.46 5.52
N GLU A 149 5.52 -21.43 6.35
CA GLU A 149 4.74 -21.18 7.57
C GLU A 149 5.60 -20.73 8.75
N ASP A 150 4.98 -19.97 9.64
CA ASP A 150 5.52 -19.58 10.95
C ASP A 150 4.39 -19.46 11.98
N GLU A 151 4.74 -19.52 13.26
CA GLU A 151 3.80 -19.43 14.36
C GLU A 151 3.94 -18.09 15.08
N LEU A 152 2.83 -17.36 15.21
CA LEU A 152 2.74 -16.11 15.95
C LEU A 152 1.58 -16.23 16.94
N ASP A 153 1.86 -16.09 18.23
CA ASP A 153 0.91 -16.22 19.34
C ASP A 153 0.05 -17.50 19.28
N GLY A 154 0.68 -18.64 18.98
CA GLY A 154 0.00 -19.95 18.92
C GLY A 154 -0.82 -20.19 17.65
N LYS A 155 -0.80 -19.25 16.68
CA LYS A 155 -1.51 -19.37 15.40
C LYS A 155 -0.51 -19.43 14.24
N ARG A 156 -0.76 -20.35 13.31
CA ARG A 156 0.04 -20.49 12.08
C ARG A 156 -0.33 -19.44 11.04
N TYR A 157 0.69 -18.86 10.43
CA TYR A 157 0.62 -17.88 9.37
C TYR A 157 1.55 -18.26 8.23
N GLU A 158 1.20 -17.88 7.00
CA GLU A 158 2.12 -17.90 5.88
C GLU A 158 2.99 -16.64 5.92
N ARG A 159 4.30 -16.81 5.79
CA ARG A 159 5.24 -15.71 5.66
C ARG A 159 5.42 -15.36 4.19
N VAL A 160 5.06 -14.14 3.84
CA VAL A 160 5.22 -13.61 2.49
C VAL A 160 6.25 -12.50 2.53
N GLN A 161 7.40 -12.73 1.90
CA GLN A 161 8.34 -11.66 1.62
C GLN A 161 7.74 -10.73 0.58
N PHE A 162 7.92 -9.42 0.76
CA PHE A 162 7.65 -8.42 -0.25
C PHE A 162 8.88 -7.55 -0.47
N LYS A 163 9.04 -7.05 -1.70
CA LYS A 163 10.08 -6.09 -2.06
C LYS A 163 9.53 -5.09 -3.06
N HIS A 164 9.65 -3.79 -2.76
CA HIS A 164 9.23 -2.74 -3.68
C HIS A 164 10.07 -2.77 -4.97
N VAL A 165 9.41 -2.62 -6.11
CA VAL A 165 10.05 -2.50 -7.41
C VAL A 165 10.30 -1.03 -7.70
N ARG A 166 11.57 -0.64 -7.67
CA ARG A 166 12.02 0.75 -7.88
C ARG A 166 11.40 1.40 -9.11
N GLY A 167 10.92 2.63 -8.93
CA GLY A 167 10.30 3.43 -9.98
C GLY A 167 8.81 3.13 -10.22
N LEU A 168 8.23 2.13 -9.54
CA LEU A 168 6.79 1.91 -9.51
C LEU A 168 6.14 2.67 -8.34
N ARG A 169 4.83 2.51 -8.18
CA ARG A 169 4.04 3.26 -7.20
C ARG A 169 4.35 2.75 -5.78
N THR A 170 4.84 3.63 -4.93
CA THR A 170 5.06 3.33 -3.50
C THR A 170 3.82 3.64 -2.65
N THR A 171 3.73 2.99 -1.50
CA THR A 171 2.75 3.27 -0.44
C THR A 171 3.27 4.25 0.61
N SER A 172 4.55 4.59 0.58
CA SER A 172 5.23 5.30 1.67
C SER A 172 6.26 6.27 1.13
N ALA A 173 6.31 7.47 1.70
CA ALA A 173 7.25 8.51 1.31
C ALA A 173 7.78 9.25 2.54
N LEU A 174 9.03 9.71 2.46
CA LEU A 174 9.60 10.66 3.41
C LEU A 174 9.36 12.09 2.91
N LEU A 175 8.79 12.94 3.76
CA LEU A 175 8.63 14.37 3.48
C LEU A 175 9.80 15.17 4.05
N VAL A 176 10.65 15.73 3.18
CA VAL A 176 11.76 16.60 3.56
C VAL A 176 11.58 17.97 2.93
N ARG A 177 11.44 19.02 3.76
CA ARG A 177 11.28 20.41 3.30
C ARG A 177 10.18 20.59 2.24
N GLY A 178 9.06 19.89 2.42
CA GLY A 178 7.91 19.95 1.50
C GLY A 178 8.05 19.12 0.22
N ARG A 179 9.12 18.33 0.08
CA ARG A 179 9.32 17.40 -1.05
C ARG A 179 9.17 15.96 -0.57
N GLU A 180 8.41 15.18 -1.32
CA GLU A 180 8.21 13.76 -1.05
C GLU A 180 9.28 12.93 -1.75
N TYR A 181 9.85 11.99 -1.00
CA TYR A 181 10.83 11.02 -1.46
C TYR A 181 10.26 9.62 -1.27
N PRO A 182 9.93 8.89 -2.34
CA PRO A 182 9.43 7.52 -2.26
C PRO A 182 10.36 6.62 -1.44
N LEU A 183 9.78 5.80 -0.57
CA LEU A 183 10.52 4.79 0.17
C LEU A 183 10.41 3.45 -0.56
N ASP A 184 11.56 2.83 -0.81
CA ASP A 184 11.65 1.46 -1.30
C ASP A 184 11.65 0.52 -0.09
N LEU A 185 10.48 -0.02 0.25
CA LEU A 185 10.32 -0.92 1.39
C LEU A 185 10.48 -2.39 0.98
N GLN A 186 11.09 -3.17 1.84
CA GLN A 186 11.12 -4.63 1.75
C GLN A 186 10.88 -5.23 3.13
N GLY A 187 10.37 -6.45 3.18
CA GLY A 187 10.05 -7.05 4.46
C GLY A 187 9.29 -8.35 4.35
N VAL A 188 8.66 -8.74 5.45
CA VAL A 188 7.84 -9.94 5.57
C VAL A 188 6.49 -9.60 6.17
N ALA A 189 5.43 -10.18 5.62
CA ALA A 189 4.10 -10.17 6.21
C ALA A 189 3.71 -11.57 6.68
N TRP A 190 3.03 -11.64 7.82
CA TRP A 190 2.43 -12.86 8.36
C TRP A 190 0.95 -12.84 8.04
N ILE A 191 0.53 -13.73 7.14
CA ILE A 191 -0.80 -13.72 6.53
C ILE A 191 -1.55 -15.01 6.89
N ASP A 192 -2.78 -14.88 7.37
CA ASP A 192 -3.63 -16.04 7.65
C ASP A 192 -3.93 -16.75 6.32
N PRO A 193 -3.55 -18.04 6.16
CA PRO A 193 -3.70 -18.73 4.89
C PRO A 193 -5.16 -18.86 4.44
N LYS A 194 -6.11 -18.89 5.38
CA LYS A 194 -7.54 -19.09 5.11
C LYS A 194 -8.23 -17.78 4.79
N THR A 195 -7.99 -16.74 5.59
CA THR A 195 -8.74 -15.47 5.48
C THR A 195 -8.01 -14.40 4.68
N GLY A 196 -6.69 -14.51 4.50
CA GLY A 196 -5.87 -13.44 3.93
C GLY A 196 -5.61 -12.28 4.92
N ALA A 197 -5.96 -12.44 6.20
CA ALA A 197 -5.75 -11.38 7.19
C ALA A 197 -4.25 -11.23 7.49
N VAL A 198 -3.73 -10.01 7.35
CA VAL A 198 -2.34 -9.69 7.70
C VAL A 198 -2.27 -9.46 9.20
N SER A 199 -1.53 -10.27 9.95
CA SER A 199 -1.37 -10.12 11.40
C SER A 199 -0.20 -9.20 11.77
N LYS A 200 0.90 -9.32 11.02
CA LYS A 200 2.12 -8.55 11.23
C LYS A 200 2.75 -8.18 9.89
N ILE A 201 3.31 -6.99 9.82
CA ILE A 201 4.27 -6.56 8.79
C ILE A 201 5.54 -6.13 9.52
N ASP A 202 6.67 -6.69 9.10
CA ASP A 202 8.01 -6.30 9.53
C ASP A 202 8.76 -5.83 8.28
N ALA A 203 9.22 -4.59 8.27
CA ALA A 203 9.74 -3.95 7.06
C ALA A 203 10.91 -3.03 7.34
N ASP A 204 11.84 -2.99 6.39
CA ASP A 204 12.99 -2.11 6.38
C ASP A 204 13.03 -1.30 5.10
N LEU A 205 13.74 -0.17 5.16
CA LEU A 205 14.20 0.53 3.97
C LEU A 205 15.23 -0.32 3.21
N GLU A 206 15.03 -0.53 1.92
CA GLU A 206 15.91 -1.37 1.10
C GLU A 206 17.36 -0.86 1.08
N ALA A 207 17.54 0.46 0.96
CA ALA A 207 18.85 1.09 0.88
C ALA A 207 18.84 2.46 1.57
N PRO A 208 19.95 2.86 2.22
CA PRO A 208 20.09 4.19 2.81
C PRO A 208 19.83 5.31 1.80
N MET A 209 19.23 6.39 2.28
CA MET A 209 18.98 7.64 1.57
C MET A 209 19.71 8.78 2.30
N ASP A 210 21.03 8.61 2.46
CA ASP A 210 21.88 9.48 3.27
C ASP A 210 21.91 10.94 2.77
N ASP A 211 21.71 11.14 1.45
CA ASP A 211 21.66 12.44 0.80
C ASP A 211 20.49 13.32 1.29
N ILE A 212 19.42 12.69 1.78
CA ILE A 212 18.26 13.35 2.39
C ILE A 212 18.16 13.12 3.90
N GLY A 213 19.19 12.51 4.50
CA GLY A 213 19.32 12.35 5.95
C GLY A 213 18.58 11.16 6.55
N LEU A 214 18.20 10.16 5.74
CA LEU A 214 17.61 8.91 6.20
C LEU A 214 18.61 7.77 5.99
N HIS A 215 19.25 7.32 7.07
CA HIS A 215 20.25 6.26 7.02
C HIS A 215 19.61 4.87 7.06
N ALA A 216 18.69 4.67 8.00
CA ALA A 216 17.94 3.43 8.14
C ALA A 216 16.52 3.73 8.63
N MET A 217 15.59 2.86 8.26
CA MET A 217 14.24 2.83 8.81
C MET A 217 13.83 1.38 8.96
N HIS A 218 13.34 1.05 10.14
CA HIS A 218 12.68 -0.21 10.45
C HIS A 218 11.26 0.08 10.95
N THR A 219 10.30 -0.75 10.56
CA THR A 219 8.94 -0.67 11.07
C THR A 219 8.33 -2.05 11.30
N GLU A 220 7.63 -2.18 12.41
CA GLU A 220 6.80 -3.34 12.74
C GLU A 220 5.37 -2.85 12.95
N VAL A 221 4.41 -3.38 12.19
CA VAL A 221 2.99 -3.07 12.36
C VAL A 221 2.22 -4.34 12.67
N LEU A 222 1.46 -4.30 13.76
CA LEU A 222 0.58 -5.36 14.21
C LEU A 222 -0.87 -5.01 13.93
N TYR A 223 -1.64 -6.00 13.50
CA TYR A 223 -3.06 -5.91 13.22
C TYR A 223 -3.80 -6.99 13.98
N ALA A 224 -4.98 -6.66 14.49
CA ALA A 224 -5.76 -7.54 15.35
C ALA A 224 -7.26 -7.47 15.01
N PRO A 225 -8.03 -8.53 15.30
CA PRO A 225 -9.48 -8.49 15.14
C PRO A 225 -10.10 -7.55 16.18
N VAL A 226 -11.00 -6.70 15.72
CA VAL A 226 -11.86 -5.86 16.56
C VAL A 226 -13.30 -6.23 16.25
N VAL A 227 -14.02 -6.70 17.27
CA VAL A 227 -15.43 -7.07 17.16
C VAL A 227 -16.28 -5.91 17.65
N PHE A 228 -17.19 -5.44 16.79
CA PHE A 228 -18.14 -4.40 17.14
C PHE A 228 -19.53 -5.00 17.41
N GLN A 229 -20.29 -4.38 18.31
CA GLN A 229 -21.67 -4.77 18.55
C GLN A 229 -22.51 -4.63 17.27
N GLY A 230 -23.28 -5.67 16.95
CA GLY A 230 -24.16 -5.69 15.77
C GLY A 230 -23.43 -5.92 14.44
N VAL A 231 -22.11 -6.13 14.44
CA VAL A 231 -21.33 -6.51 13.25
C VAL A 231 -20.97 -7.99 13.36
N ARG A 232 -21.27 -8.76 12.30
CA ARG A 232 -21.06 -10.22 12.30
C ARG A 232 -19.58 -10.60 12.26
N ASP A 233 -18.81 -9.91 11.41
CA ASP A 233 -17.41 -10.21 11.16
C ASP A 233 -16.51 -9.19 11.87
N ALA A 234 -15.36 -9.65 12.37
CA ALA A 234 -14.39 -8.76 13.01
C ALA A 234 -13.69 -7.89 11.95
N TYR A 235 -13.45 -6.62 12.29
CA TYR A 235 -12.59 -5.76 11.47
C TYR A 235 -11.14 -6.05 11.83
N TRP A 236 -10.25 -6.14 10.84
CA TRP A 236 -8.84 -6.40 11.08
C TRP A 236 -8.08 -5.06 11.07
N LEU A 237 -7.92 -4.45 12.25
CA LEU A 237 -7.47 -3.07 12.40
C LEU A 237 -6.07 -3.01 13.03
N PRO A 238 -5.28 -1.93 12.78
CA PRO A 238 -3.96 -1.80 13.38
C PRO A 238 -4.11 -1.71 14.91
N SER A 239 -3.25 -2.41 15.64
CA SER A 239 -3.19 -2.36 17.10
C SER A 239 -1.93 -1.65 17.58
N ARG A 240 -0.82 -1.80 16.85
CA ARG A 240 0.46 -1.17 17.17
C ARG A 240 1.29 -0.92 15.92
N ALA A 241 2.04 0.19 15.91
CA ALA A 241 3.11 0.42 14.94
C ALA A 241 4.37 0.91 15.66
N LEU A 242 5.48 0.20 15.49
CA LEU A 242 6.82 0.65 15.86
C LEU A 242 7.51 1.20 14.63
N ILE A 243 8.13 2.36 14.77
CA ILE A 243 8.91 3.03 13.74
C ILE A 243 10.24 3.40 14.38
N ASP A 244 11.32 2.87 13.83
CA ASP A 244 12.68 3.13 14.25
C ASP A 244 13.44 3.75 13.07
N VAL A 245 13.97 4.96 13.25
CA VAL A 245 14.59 5.75 12.19
C VAL A 245 15.94 6.25 12.64
N GLU A 246 16.94 5.99 11.82
CA GLU A 246 18.28 6.50 11.99
C GLU A 246 18.61 7.53 10.90
N SER A 247 19.19 8.62 11.34
CA SER A 247 19.91 9.58 10.49
C SER A 247 21.38 9.58 10.91
N PRO A 248 22.29 10.21 10.16
CA PRO A 248 23.69 10.32 10.56
C PRO A 248 23.93 10.99 11.93
N ARG A 249 22.93 11.67 12.50
CA ARG A 249 23.06 12.45 13.74
C ARG A 249 22.10 12.04 14.85
N GLN A 250 21.04 11.32 14.54
CA GLN A 250 19.92 11.09 15.46
C GLN A 250 19.32 9.72 15.22
N HIS A 251 18.83 9.12 16.30
CA HIS A 251 18.09 7.88 16.30
C HIS A 251 16.77 8.11 17.02
N TRP A 252 15.67 7.86 16.34
CA TRP A 252 14.32 8.05 16.86
C TRP A 252 13.55 6.74 16.84
N ARG A 253 12.81 6.49 17.92
CA ARG A 253 11.85 5.38 17.99
C ARG A 253 10.48 5.92 18.39
N ASN A 254 9.51 5.75 17.52
CA ASN A 254 8.11 6.05 17.78
C ASN A 254 7.34 4.73 17.92
N VAL A 255 6.47 4.65 18.92
CA VAL A 255 5.51 3.56 19.08
C VAL A 255 4.12 4.17 19.11
N HIS A 256 3.28 3.73 18.19
CA HIS A 256 1.87 4.08 18.10
C HIS A 256 1.06 2.91 18.63
N GLU A 257 0.15 3.17 19.56
CA GLU A 257 -0.83 2.20 20.05
C GLU A 257 -2.23 2.68 19.68
N PHE A 258 -2.98 1.83 18.99
CA PHE A 258 -4.34 2.11 18.55
C PHE A 258 -5.31 1.30 19.40
N THR A 259 -6.11 2.00 20.20
CA THR A 259 -6.97 1.39 21.23
C THR A 259 -8.34 2.03 21.24
N ASN A 260 -9.32 1.42 21.92
CA ASN A 260 -10.68 1.97 22.06
C ASN A 260 -11.31 2.31 20.71
N TYR A 261 -11.30 1.34 19.79
CA TYR A 261 -12.00 1.52 18.52
C TYR A 261 -13.50 1.66 18.74
N HIS A 262 -14.08 2.65 18.07
CA HIS A 262 -15.51 2.90 18.04
C HIS A 262 -15.95 3.06 16.59
N ARG A 263 -17.00 2.33 16.20
CA ARG A 263 -17.62 2.45 14.89
C ARG A 263 -18.63 3.59 14.90
N PHE A 264 -18.60 4.43 13.88
CA PHE A 264 -19.62 5.47 13.69
C PHE A 264 -20.97 4.80 13.40
N SER A 265 -22.03 5.22 14.11
CA SER A 265 -23.40 4.82 13.79
C SER A 265 -24.13 6.00 13.15
N THR A 266 -24.57 5.83 11.91
CA THR A 266 -25.48 6.79 11.26
C THR A 266 -26.92 6.33 11.49
N SER A 267 -27.51 6.67 12.64
CA SER A 267 -28.97 6.62 12.78
C SER A 267 -29.54 7.93 12.22
N VAL A 268 -30.03 7.90 10.98
CA VAL A 268 -30.84 9.02 10.46
C VAL A 268 -32.27 8.81 10.97
N GLU A 269 -32.61 9.41 12.10
CA GLU A 269 -34.01 9.57 12.47
C GLU A 269 -34.61 10.68 11.60
N THR A 270 -35.19 10.28 10.46
CA THR A 270 -36.05 11.18 9.69
C THR A 270 -37.32 11.45 10.51
N ARG A 271 -37.29 12.52 11.32
CA ARG A 271 -38.49 13.04 11.95
C ARG A 271 -39.32 13.74 10.88
N ALA A 272 -40.19 12.99 10.21
CA ALA A 272 -41.21 13.56 9.34
C ALA A 272 -42.10 14.48 10.17
N ALA A 273 -41.94 15.79 10.00
CA ALA A 273 -42.86 16.77 10.56
C ALA A 273 -44.23 16.58 9.91
N LYS A 274 -45.23 16.18 10.69
CA LYS A 274 -46.64 16.33 10.29
C LYS A 274 -46.92 17.84 10.20
N GLN A 275 -47.16 18.32 8.98
CA GLN A 275 -47.75 19.65 8.78
C GLN A 275 -49.25 19.63 9.13
N PRO A 276 -49.78 20.75 9.65
CA PRO A 276 -51.14 20.87 10.18
C PRO A 276 -52.23 20.76 9.11
#